data_AF-A0A4Y5Z6I2-F1
#
_entry.id   AF-A0A4Y5Z6I2-F1
#
_cell.length_a   1.000
_cell.length_b   1.000
_cell.length_c   1.000
_cell.angle_alpha   90.00
_cell.angle_beta   90.00
_cell.angle_gamma   90.00
#
_symmetry.space_group_name_H-M   'P 1'
#
loop_
_entity.id
_entity.type
_entity.pdbx_description
1 polymer ?
#
loop_
_entity_poly.entity_id
_entity_poly.type
_entity_poly.pdbx_seq_one_letter_code
_entity_poly.pdbx_strand_id
1 'polypeptide(L)'
;MGWNDHIANELTASLTDAISSGYLTSEDAGYAVAVKARDQGMGSLTTLEQDIFEFELRPLIESFEQRKIEDMGRDELERQE
;
A
#
# COMPACT_ATOMS: atom_id res chain seq x y z
N MET A 1 -23.93 5.24 0.76
CA MET A 1 -22.67 5.69 1.36
C MET A 1 -21.79 4.46 1.54
N GLY A 2 -20.89 4.12 0.62
CA GLY A 2 -20.08 2.90 0.81
C GLY A 2 -19.10 2.50 -0.30
N TRP A 3 -18.83 3.37 -1.27
CA TRP A 3 -17.78 3.13 -2.26
C TRP A 3 -16.42 3.67 -1.79
N ASN A 4 -16.42 4.76 -1.01
CA ASN A 4 -15.19 5.39 -0.54
C ASN A 4 -14.51 4.60 0.59
N ASP A 5 -15.28 3.86 1.40
CA ASP A 5 -14.76 3.00 2.46
C ASP A 5 -14.02 1.77 1.92
N HIS A 6 -14.47 1.21 0.78
CA HIS A 6 -13.85 -0.02 0.24
C HIS A 6 -12.43 0.26 -0.24
N ILE A 7 -12.25 1.33 -1.01
CA ILE A 7 -10.94 1.76 -1.51
C ILE A 7 -10.01 2.16 -0.36
N ALA A 8 -10.54 2.82 0.68
CA ALA A 8 -9.75 3.19 1.85
C ALA A 8 -9.27 1.97 2.64
N ASN A 9 -10.10 0.93 2.74
CA ASN A 9 -9.77 -0.29 3.48
C ASN A 9 -8.76 -1.16 2.71
N GLU A 10 -8.92 -1.28 1.38
CA GLU A 10 -7.96 -1.97 0.51
C GLU A 10 -6.59 -1.29 0.56
N LEU A 11 -6.56 0.05 0.47
CA LEU A 11 -5.33 0.83 0.58
C LEU A 11 -4.64 0.65 1.94
N THR A 12 -5.41 0.64 3.03
CA THR A 12 -4.89 0.42 4.39
C THR A 12 -4.28 -0.97 4.53
N ALA A 13 -4.91 -1.98 3.94
CA ALA A 13 -4.38 -3.35 3.92
C ALA A 13 -3.06 -3.43 3.14
N SER A 14 -3.00 -2.88 1.92
CA SER A 14 -1.77 -2.85 1.12
C SER A 14 -0.63 -2.09 1.79
N LEU A 15 -0.91 -0.95 2.43
CA LEU A 15 0.07 -0.20 3.22
C LEU A 15 0.62 -1.03 4.39
N THR A 16 -0.27 -1.76 5.08
CA THR A 16 0.12 -2.61 6.21
C THR A 16 1.01 -3.76 5.76
N ASP A 17 0.69 -4.37 4.62
CA ASP A 17 1.43 -5.48 4.04
C ASP A 17 2.80 -5.05 3.52
N ALA A 18 2.87 -3.90 2.83
CA ALA A 18 4.13 -3.31 2.35
C ALA A 18 5.08 -2.95 3.50
N ILE A 19 4.56 -2.36 4.59
CA ILE A 19 5.34 -2.06 5.80
C ILE A 19 5.80 -3.35 6.48
N SER A 20 4.90 -4.32 6.68
CA SER A 20 5.21 -5.57 7.40
C SER A 20 6.18 -6.47 6.65
N SER A 21 6.15 -6.43 5.31
CA SER A 21 7.07 -7.16 4.44
C SER A 21 8.46 -6.51 4.33
N GLY A 22 8.65 -5.34 4.95
CA GLY A 22 9.90 -4.56 4.85
C GLY A 22 10.10 -3.90 3.48
N TYR A 23 9.04 -3.80 2.67
CA TYR A 23 9.06 -3.13 1.38
C TYR A 23 9.09 -1.59 1.54
N LEU A 24 8.61 -1.11 2.70
CA LEU A 24 8.64 0.29 3.12
C LEU A 24 9.29 0.37 4.50
N THR A 25 10.41 1.08 4.60
CA THR A 25 11.24 1.13 5.82
C THR A 25 11.21 2.52 6.44
N SER A 26 11.55 2.63 7.73
CA SER A 26 11.58 3.92 8.43
C SER A 26 12.56 4.96 7.87
N GLU A 27 13.46 4.54 6.97
CA GLU A 27 14.41 5.43 6.29
C GLU A 27 13.79 6.09 5.05
N ASP A 28 12.69 5.53 4.53
CA ASP A 28 11.98 6.06 3.37
C ASP A 28 11.15 7.30 3.76
N ALA A 29 11.24 8.36 2.95
CA ALA A 29 10.45 9.58 3.14
C ALA A 29 8.93 9.30 3.12
N GLY A 30 8.51 8.30 2.34
CA GLY A 30 7.14 7.83 2.27
C GLY A 30 6.67 7.05 3.51
N TYR A 31 7.56 6.53 4.37
CA TYR A 31 7.14 5.68 5.49
C TYR A 31 6.28 6.40 6.52
N ALA A 32 6.67 7.61 6.90
CA ALA A 32 5.89 8.42 7.83
C ALA A 32 4.49 8.72 7.27
N VAL A 33 4.41 8.98 5.96
CA VAL A 33 3.14 9.23 5.26
C VAL A 33 2.30 7.96 5.17
N ALA A 34 2.90 6.82 4.86
CA ALA A 34 2.25 5.51 4.79
C ALA A 34 1.65 5.09 6.14
N VAL A 35 2.41 5.25 7.23
CA VAL A 35 1.96 4.98 8.60
C VAL A 35 0.80 5.90 8.96
N LYS A 36 0.92 7.21 8.68
CA LYS A 36 -0.14 8.18 8.96
C LYS A 36 -1.41 7.90 8.16
N ALA A 37 -1.28 7.58 6.87
CA ALA A 37 -2.39 7.21 6.01
C ALA A 37 -3.10 5.94 6.49
N ARG A 38 -2.34 4.95 6.99
CA ARG A 38 -2.87 3.71 7.58
C ARG A 38 -3.61 3.95 8.90
N ASP A 39 -2.99 4.67 9.84
CA ASP A 39 -3.53 4.82 11.20
C ASP A 39 -4.64 5.87 11.31
N GLN A 40 -4.57 6.93 10.50
CA GLN A 40 -5.47 8.09 10.60
C GLN A 40 -6.35 8.27 9.35
N GLY A 41 -6.04 7.56 8.26
CA GLY A 41 -6.69 7.73 6.96
C GLY A 41 -6.07 8.84 6.12
N MET A 42 -6.32 8.78 4.81
CA MET A 42 -5.84 9.79 3.84
C MET A 42 -6.31 11.22 4.16
N GLY A 43 -7.47 11.38 4.80
CA GLY A 43 -8.01 12.70 5.17
C GLY A 43 -7.17 13.45 6.21
N SER A 44 -6.29 12.77 6.93
CA SER A 44 -5.38 13.36 7.92
C SER A 44 -4.04 13.82 7.32
N LEU A 45 -3.80 13.53 6.04
CA LEU A 45 -2.62 13.98 5.31
C LEU A 45 -2.77 15.45 4.90
N THR A 46 -1.71 16.22 5.09
CA THR A 46 -1.56 17.57 4.51
C THR A 46 -1.39 17.48 3.00
N THR A 47 -1.58 18.59 2.28
CA THR A 47 -1.41 18.63 0.81
C THR A 47 -0.04 18.12 0.36
N LEU A 48 1.03 18.43 1.10
CA LEU A 48 2.38 17.94 0.79
C LEU A 48 2.51 16.43 1.00
N GLU A 49 1.93 15.91 2.09
CA GLU A 49 1.93 14.47 2.38
C GLU A 49 1.06 13.70 1.37
N GLN A 50 -0.03 14.29 0.88
CA GLN A 50 -0.84 13.73 -0.20
C GLN A 50 -0.06 13.65 -1.51
N ASP A 51 0.75 14.66 -1.82
CA ASP A 51 1.62 14.67 -3.00
C ASP A 51 2.67 13.55 -2.91
N ILE A 52 3.34 13.41 -1.77
CA ILE A 52 4.28 12.29 -1.50
C ILE A 52 3.54 10.95 -1.61
N PHE A 53 2.32 10.87 -1.11
CA PHE A 53 1.51 9.67 -1.23
C PHE A 53 1.23 9.32 -2.69
N GLU A 54 0.80 10.28 -3.50
CA GLU A 54 0.38 10.04 -4.87
C GLU A 54 1.56 9.80 -5.82
N PHE A 55 2.69 10.49 -5.62
CA PHE A 55 3.85 10.41 -6.51
C PHE A 55 4.90 9.40 -6.07
N GLU A 56 5.06 9.14 -4.77
CA GLU A 56 6.07 8.20 -4.26
C GLU A 56 5.46 6.89 -3.77
N LEU A 57 4.46 6.95 -2.87
CA LEU A 57 3.92 5.74 -2.25
C LEU A 57 3.03 4.94 -3.18
N ARG A 58 2.13 5.59 -3.89
CA ARG A 58 1.16 4.93 -4.76
C ARG A 58 1.84 4.03 -5.81
N PRO A 59 2.79 4.49 -6.64
CA PRO A 59 3.45 3.60 -7.61
C PRO A 59 4.24 2.46 -6.95
N LEU A 60 4.77 2.70 -5.75
CA LEU A 60 5.51 1.70 -4.98
C LEU A 60 4.58 0.60 -4.44
N ILE A 61 3.41 0.98 -3.93
CA ILE A 61 2.34 0.06 -3.49
C ILE A 61 1.74 -0.68 -4.68
N GLU A 62 1.47 0.00 -5.81
CA GLU A 62 0.98 -0.66 -7.03
C GLU A 62 1.98 -1.72 -7.54
N SER A 63 3.27 -1.41 -7.49
CA SER A 63 4.32 -2.38 -7.84
C SER A 63 4.39 -3.56 -6.87
N PHE A 64 4.17 -3.31 -5.57
CA PHE A 64 4.11 -4.35 -4.55
C PHE A 64 2.92 -5.30 -4.77
N GLU A 65 1.73 -4.75 -5.01
CA GLU A 65 0.52 -5.51 -5.29
C GLU A 65 0.66 -6.33 -6.58
N GLN A 66 1.24 -5.76 -7.64
CA GLN A 66 1.51 -6.51 -8.87
C GLN A 66 2.44 -7.71 -8.63
N ARG A 67 3.54 -7.51 -7.89
CA ARG A 67 4.45 -8.61 -7.53
C ARG A 67 3.74 -9.68 -6.72
N LYS A 68 2.89 -9.28 -5.77
CA LYS A 68 2.13 -10.20 -4.94
C LYS A 68 1.14 -11.04 -5.75
N ILE A 69 0.51 -10.44 -6.77
CA ILE A 69 -0.36 -11.15 -7.73
C ILE A 69 0.45 -12.16 -8.56
N GLU A 70 1.65 -11.78 -9.03
CA GLU A 70 2.53 -12.69 -9.78
C GLU A 70 3.00 -13.88 -8.92
N ASP A 71 3.33 -13.65 -7.65
CA ASP A 71 3.76 -14.68 -6.71
C ASP A 71 2.60 -15.66 -6.39
N MET A 72 1.40 -15.13 -6.12
CA MET A 72 0.20 -15.95 -5.92
C MET A 72 -0.19 -16.74 -7.17
N GLY A 73 -0.02 -16.17 -8.37
CA GLY A 73 -0.27 -16.85 -9.63
C GLY A 73 0.71 -17.99 -9.91
N ARG A 74 1.96 -17.87 -9.43
CA ARG A 74 2.98 -18.94 -9.52
C ARG A 74 2.67 -20.09 -8.57
N ASP A 75 2.28 -19.81 -7.34
CA ASP A 75 1.93 -20.83 -6.33
C ASP A 75 0.71 -21.68 -6.75
N GLU A 76 -0.27 -21.08 -7.42
CA GLU A 76 -1.48 -21.78 -7.91
C GLU A 76 -1.19 -22.70 -9.11
N LEU A 77 -0.19 -22.35 -9.94
CA LEU A 77 0.28 -23.20 -11.04
C LEU A 77 1.04 -24.43 -10.52
N GLU A 78 1.89 -24.25 -9.49
CA GLU A 78 2.71 -25.34 -8.93
C GLU A 78 1.88 -26.36 -8.12
N ARG A 79 0.70 -25.99 -7.62
CA ARG A 79 -0.23 -26.91 -6.93
C ARG A 79 -1.11 -27.75 -7.86
N GLN A 80 -1.11 -27.44 -9.16
CA GLN A 80 -1.89 -28.19 -10.17
C GLN A 80 -1.05 -29.19 -10.98
N GLU A 81 0.26 -29.29 -10.71
CA GLU A 81 1.18 -30.31 -11.26
C GLU A 81 1.47 -31.43 -10.25
#